data_AF-A0A3D4VRY1-F1
#
_entry.id   AF-A0A3D4VRY1-F1
#
_cell.length_a   1.000
_cell.length_b   1.000
_cell.length_c   1.000
_cell.angle_alpha   90.00
_cell.angle_beta   90.00
_cell.angle_gamma   90.00
#
_symmetry.space_group_name_H-M   'P 1'
#
loop_
_entity.id
_entity.type
_entity.pdbx_description
1 polymer ?
#
loop_
_entity_poly.entity_id
_entity_poly.type
_entity_poly.pdbx_seq_one_letter_code
_entity_poly.pdbx_strand_id
1 'polypeptide(L)'
;MAVIGITSIVAIFLSLLAVIITGRKLWLVIWLWCLPLVGMAYFAPSESPINGLIVVISMFMVLITAYSLWGVKAWYVLERKKKYVYWTVLFALNYAVVEYYFYQCICLGYVRFLKISKDIPLIYMATVVITLCVSVLMSRIITTAIDKYFSKNETFVLIECRPVRRNKDSSLWRNRKYTIIGVQNGQEYVFNMTRKAYFLLKLKKSLVMEVRHGIMGGFYVTSDLYKNEDRRNKRINRLLVRQCAFAVLTFVIFILFVARIKLGLSFEEIFAGIQKNMFK
;
A
#
# COMPACT_ATOMS: atom_id res chain seq x y z
N MET A 1 -21.85 -4.75 -10.49
CA MET A 1 -20.84 -5.82 -10.26
C MET A 1 -19.56 -5.60 -11.05
N ALA A 2 -19.62 -5.56 -12.39
CA ALA A 2 -18.43 -5.41 -13.23
C ALA A 2 -17.57 -4.17 -12.90
N VAL A 3 -18.21 -3.01 -12.68
CA VAL A 3 -17.51 -1.76 -12.31
C VAL A 3 -16.68 -1.93 -11.03
N ILE A 4 -17.27 -2.50 -9.96
CA ILE A 4 -16.60 -2.71 -8.67
C ILE A 4 -15.40 -3.68 -8.82
N GLY A 5 -15.57 -4.73 -9.63
CA GLY A 5 -14.50 -5.66 -9.96
C GLY A 5 -13.35 -4.99 -10.71
N ILE A 6 -13.67 -4.23 -11.76
CA ILE A 6 -12.68 -3.49 -12.57
C ILE A 6 -11.94 -2.46 -11.72
N THR A 7 -12.64 -1.65 -10.93
CA THR A 7 -12.01 -0.65 -10.06
C THR A 7 -11.08 -1.29 -9.04
N SER A 8 -11.43 -2.48 -8.53
CA SER A 8 -10.60 -3.24 -7.58
C SER A 8 -9.32 -3.78 -8.24
N ILE A 9 -9.41 -4.27 -9.47
CA ILE A 9 -8.25 -4.72 -10.26
C ILE A 9 -7.32 -3.53 -10.55
N VAL A 10 -7.88 -2.38 -10.94
CA VAL A 10 -7.10 -1.16 -11.17
C VAL A 10 -6.40 -0.70 -9.89
N ALA A 11 -7.08 -0.75 -8.73
CA ALA A 11 -6.47 -0.41 -7.45
C ALA A 11 -5.32 -1.36 -7.05
N ILE A 12 -5.48 -2.67 -7.28
CA ILE A 12 -4.41 -3.68 -7.09
C ILE A 12 -3.20 -3.36 -7.98
N PHE A 13 -3.45 -3.00 -9.23
CA PHE A 13 -2.40 -2.65 -10.18
C PHE A 13 -1.65 -1.38 -9.78
N LEU A 14 -2.38 -0.31 -9.47
CA LEU A 14 -1.80 0.96 -9.03
C LEU A 14 -0.98 0.81 -7.75
N SER A 15 -1.42 -0.04 -6.82
CA SER A 15 -0.67 -0.29 -5.60
C SER A 15 0.62 -1.06 -5.87
N LEU A 16 0.64 -2.00 -6.82
CA LEU A 16 1.86 -2.69 -7.26
C LEU A 16 2.87 -1.71 -7.89
N LEU A 17 2.40 -0.80 -8.76
CA LEU A 17 3.23 0.27 -9.30
C LEU A 17 3.79 1.16 -8.17
N ALA A 18 2.96 1.50 -7.19
CA ALA A 18 3.40 2.29 -6.05
C ALA A 18 4.47 1.57 -5.20
N VAL A 19 4.38 0.23 -5.02
CA VAL A 19 5.45 -0.56 -4.37
C VAL A 19 6.74 -0.48 -5.16
N ILE A 20 6.70 -0.62 -6.48
CA ILE A 20 7.89 -0.63 -7.34
C ILE A 20 8.59 0.75 -7.30
N ILE A 21 7.83 1.83 -7.41
CA ILE A 21 8.35 3.20 -7.43
C ILE A 21 8.85 3.61 -6.03
N THR A 22 8.02 3.42 -5.01
CA THR A 22 8.32 3.93 -3.66
C THR A 22 9.18 2.97 -2.85
N GLY A 23 9.20 1.68 -3.19
CA GLY A 23 9.83 0.61 -2.42
C GLY A 23 9.07 0.23 -1.14
N ARG A 24 7.89 0.82 -0.89
CA ARG A 24 7.11 0.61 0.34
C ARG A 24 6.14 -0.55 0.16
N LYS A 25 6.42 -1.69 0.79
CA LYS A 25 5.54 -2.88 0.78
C LYS A 25 4.15 -2.65 1.38
N LEU A 26 3.98 -1.62 2.21
CA LEU A 26 2.69 -1.24 2.81
C LEU A 26 1.60 -0.95 1.77
N TRP A 27 1.96 -0.57 0.53
CA TRP A 27 1.00 -0.41 -0.57
C TRP A 27 0.28 -1.73 -0.91
N LEU A 28 0.87 -2.90 -0.65
CA LEU A 28 0.24 -4.20 -0.87
C LEU A 28 -0.96 -4.46 0.05
N VAL A 29 -1.12 -3.70 1.14
CA VAL A 29 -2.30 -3.81 2.00
C VAL A 29 -3.59 -3.49 1.23
N ILE A 30 -3.52 -2.68 0.17
CA ILE A 30 -4.67 -2.45 -0.74
C ILE A 30 -5.21 -3.77 -1.32
N TRP A 31 -4.35 -4.76 -1.57
CA TRP A 31 -4.79 -6.04 -2.15
C TRP A 31 -5.74 -6.78 -1.21
N LEU A 32 -5.53 -6.66 0.09
CA LEU A 32 -6.36 -7.31 1.10
C LEU A 32 -7.82 -6.82 1.06
N TRP A 33 -8.02 -5.55 0.72
CA TRP A 33 -9.34 -4.93 0.60
C TRP A 33 -9.98 -5.14 -0.78
N CYS A 34 -9.15 -5.25 -1.83
CA CYS A 34 -9.63 -5.41 -3.20
C CYS A 34 -9.87 -6.86 -3.61
N LEU A 35 -9.13 -7.83 -3.05
CA LEU A 35 -9.28 -9.26 -3.40
C LEU A 35 -10.69 -9.80 -3.12
N PRO A 36 -11.34 -9.51 -1.98
CA PRO A 36 -12.71 -9.95 -1.76
C PRO A 36 -13.71 -9.29 -2.70
N LEU A 37 -13.46 -8.06 -3.17
CA LEU A 37 -14.30 -7.40 -4.17
C LEU A 37 -14.18 -8.05 -5.56
N VAL A 38 -12.97 -8.47 -5.95
CA VAL A 38 -12.74 -9.29 -7.14
C VAL A 38 -13.44 -10.66 -6.98
N GLY A 39 -13.32 -11.25 -5.80
CA GLY A 39 -14.08 -12.41 -5.32
C GLY A 39 -15.57 -12.31 -5.59
N MET A 40 -16.17 -11.26 -5.02
CA MET A 40 -17.57 -10.91 -5.17
C MET A 40 -17.98 -10.72 -6.64
N ALA A 41 -17.16 -10.04 -7.45
CA ALA A 41 -17.52 -9.71 -8.83
C ALA A 41 -17.38 -10.88 -9.83
N TYR A 42 -16.44 -11.81 -9.62
CA TYR A 42 -16.07 -12.82 -10.63
C TYR A 42 -16.19 -14.27 -10.19
N PHE A 43 -16.21 -14.53 -8.87
CA PHE A 43 -16.16 -15.88 -8.31
C PHE A 43 -17.34 -16.20 -7.42
N ALA A 44 -18.12 -15.21 -6.99
CA ALA A 44 -19.28 -15.46 -6.15
C ALA A 44 -20.38 -16.17 -6.96
N PRO A 45 -21.14 -17.10 -6.35
CA PRO A 45 -22.30 -17.71 -6.99
C PRO A 45 -23.29 -16.63 -7.44
N SER A 46 -23.97 -16.84 -8.58
CA SER A 46 -24.88 -15.86 -9.20
C SER A 46 -26.00 -15.36 -8.27
N GLU A 47 -26.29 -16.09 -7.19
CA GLU A 47 -27.34 -15.78 -6.21
C GLU A 47 -26.82 -15.10 -4.94
N SER A 48 -25.50 -14.93 -4.78
CA SER A 48 -24.96 -14.31 -3.57
C SER A 48 -25.33 -12.81 -3.51
N PRO A 49 -25.98 -12.34 -2.43
CA PRO A 49 -26.37 -10.95 -2.32
C PRO A 49 -25.12 -10.05 -2.25
N ILE A 50 -25.19 -8.87 -2.86
CA ILE A 50 -24.13 -7.87 -2.77
C ILE A 50 -24.18 -7.25 -1.39
N ASN A 51 -23.16 -7.48 -0.57
CA ASN A 51 -23.04 -6.79 0.70
C ASN A 51 -22.43 -5.39 0.48
N GLY A 52 -23.29 -4.38 0.39
CA GLY A 52 -22.87 -2.98 0.21
C GLY A 52 -21.95 -2.47 1.32
N LEU A 53 -22.10 -2.97 2.55
CA LEU A 53 -21.25 -2.57 3.67
C LEU A 53 -19.80 -3.06 3.49
N ILE A 54 -19.60 -4.28 2.95
CA ILE A 54 -18.26 -4.77 2.57
C ILE A 54 -17.61 -3.84 1.55
N VAL A 55 -18.37 -3.41 0.54
CA VAL A 55 -17.86 -2.50 -0.51
C VAL A 55 -17.43 -1.17 0.09
N VAL A 56 -18.24 -0.59 0.97
CA VAL A 56 -17.94 0.68 1.66
C VAL A 56 -16.70 0.54 2.54
N ILE A 57 -16.60 -0.53 3.33
CA ILE A 57 -15.43 -0.79 4.18
C ILE A 57 -14.17 -0.92 3.31
N SER A 58 -14.22 -1.71 2.23
CA SER A 58 -13.08 -1.86 1.32
C SER A 58 -12.66 -0.53 0.71
N MET A 59 -13.60 0.26 0.18
CA MET A 59 -13.29 1.57 -0.41
C MET A 59 -12.67 2.50 0.62
N PHE A 60 -13.25 2.58 1.81
CA PHE A 60 -12.73 3.39 2.92
C PHE A 60 -11.31 2.99 3.31
N MET A 61 -11.04 1.69 3.48
CA MET A 61 -9.72 1.19 3.84
C MET A 61 -8.68 1.41 2.73
N VAL A 62 -9.06 1.28 1.46
CA VAL A 62 -8.20 1.60 0.31
C VAL A 62 -7.85 3.09 0.31
N LEU A 63 -8.83 3.98 0.50
CA LEU A 63 -8.62 5.42 0.52
C LEU A 63 -7.74 5.87 1.69
N ILE A 64 -7.97 5.34 2.90
CA ILE A 64 -7.12 5.62 4.06
C ILE A 64 -5.69 5.14 3.82
N THR A 65 -5.53 3.92 3.27
CA THR A 65 -4.20 3.38 2.95
C THR A 65 -3.50 4.27 1.94
N ALA A 66 -4.18 4.64 0.85
CA ALA A 66 -3.65 5.54 -0.16
C ALA A 66 -3.27 6.89 0.46
N TYR A 67 -4.17 7.52 1.22
CA TYR A 67 -3.94 8.81 1.87
C TYR A 67 -2.72 8.79 2.81
N SER A 68 -2.58 7.74 3.63
CA SER A 68 -1.47 7.60 4.58
C SER A 68 -0.11 7.53 3.89
N LEU A 69 -0.05 6.95 2.68
CA LEU A 69 1.20 6.70 1.95
C LEU A 69 1.48 7.76 0.88
N TRP A 70 0.45 8.36 0.30
CA TRP A 70 0.52 9.22 -0.87
C TRP A 70 1.36 10.47 -0.62
N GLY A 71 2.25 10.78 -1.58
CA GLY A 71 3.11 11.97 -1.54
C GLY A 71 4.22 11.96 -0.49
N VAL A 72 4.27 10.97 0.42
CA VAL A 72 5.29 10.91 1.48
C VAL A 72 6.60 10.36 0.91
N LYS A 73 7.61 11.24 0.79
CA LYS A 73 8.94 10.90 0.24
C LYS A 73 9.92 10.48 1.31
N ALA A 74 9.82 11.09 2.49
CA ALA A 74 10.57 10.73 3.68
C ALA A 74 9.67 10.85 4.91
N TRP A 75 9.92 10.04 5.94
CA TRP A 75 9.18 10.08 7.19
C TRP A 75 10.07 9.69 8.37
N TYR A 76 9.86 10.38 9.49
CA TYR A 76 10.45 10.04 10.77
C TYR A 76 9.31 9.91 11.79
N VAL A 77 9.34 8.84 12.57
CA VAL A 77 8.31 8.58 13.58
C VAL A 77 9.02 8.51 14.92
N LEU A 78 8.84 9.55 15.72
CA LEU A 78 9.25 9.53 17.13
C LEU A 78 8.37 8.56 17.93
N GLU A 79 8.83 8.23 19.13
CA GLU A 79 7.94 7.63 20.12
C GLU A 79 6.78 8.58 20.39
N ARG A 80 5.57 8.14 20.03
CA ARG A 80 4.36 8.96 20.12
C ARG A 80 3.97 9.17 21.60
N LYS A 81 3.60 10.40 21.97
CA LYS A 81 3.01 10.68 23.29
C LYS A 81 1.68 9.92 23.43
N LYS A 82 1.41 9.32 24.60
CA LYS A 82 0.22 8.50 24.88
C LYS A 82 -0.02 7.37 23.87
N LYS A 83 1.06 6.79 23.31
CA LYS A 83 1.02 5.76 22.25
C LYS A 83 0.07 4.60 22.56
N TYR A 84 0.07 4.13 23.81
CA TYR A 84 -0.70 2.96 24.20
C TYR A 84 -2.21 3.20 24.16
N VAL A 85 -2.72 4.27 24.79
CA VAL A 85 -4.16 4.55 24.85
C VAL A 85 -4.75 4.72 23.44
N TYR A 86 -4.11 5.56 22.62
CA TYR A 86 -4.60 5.80 21.26
C TYR A 86 -4.51 4.56 20.37
N TRP A 87 -3.42 3.80 20.50
CA TRP A 87 -3.23 2.58 19.74
C TRP A 87 -4.23 1.50 20.14
N THR A 88 -4.52 1.32 21.44
CA THR A 88 -5.50 0.34 21.93
C THR A 88 -6.92 0.66 21.47
N VAL A 89 -7.34 1.93 21.58
CA VAL A 89 -8.70 2.34 21.14
C VAL A 89 -8.86 2.16 19.63
N LEU A 90 -7.88 2.62 18.83
CA LEU A 90 -7.92 2.42 17.38
C LEU A 90 -7.84 0.95 17.00
N PHE A 91 -7.03 0.16 17.71
CA PHE A 91 -6.93 -1.26 17.46
C PHE A 91 -8.25 -1.97 17.72
N ALA A 92 -8.93 -1.68 18.83
CA ALA A 92 -10.23 -2.27 19.16
C ALA A 92 -11.31 -1.92 18.12
N LEU A 93 -11.42 -0.65 17.75
CA LEU A 93 -12.37 -0.21 16.70
C LEU A 93 -12.07 -0.86 15.36
N ASN A 94 -10.81 -0.87 14.96
CA ASN A 94 -10.38 -1.48 13.70
C ASN A 94 -10.56 -3.01 13.73
N TYR A 95 -10.30 -3.66 14.86
CA TYR A 95 -10.52 -5.09 15.04
C TYR A 95 -11.98 -5.46 14.76
N ALA A 96 -12.93 -4.76 15.36
CA ALA A 96 -14.37 -5.02 15.14
C ALA A 96 -14.77 -4.89 13.66
N VAL A 97 -14.26 -3.85 12.97
CA VAL A 97 -14.54 -3.64 11.53
C VAL A 97 -13.91 -4.73 10.66
N VAL A 98 -12.65 -5.08 10.94
CA VAL A 98 -11.90 -6.10 10.20
C VAL A 98 -12.51 -7.49 10.42
N GLU A 99 -12.94 -7.80 11.64
CA GLU A 99 -13.57 -9.06 12.00
C GLU A 99 -14.88 -9.24 11.24
N TYR A 100 -15.76 -8.23 11.31
CA TYR A 100 -17.00 -8.21 10.55
C TYR A 100 -16.74 -8.41 9.05
N TYR A 101 -15.77 -7.67 8.51
CA TYR A 101 -15.42 -7.72 7.09
C TYR A 101 -14.99 -9.12 6.64
N PHE A 102 -14.03 -9.74 7.32
CA PHE A 102 -13.52 -11.06 6.94
C PHE A 102 -14.53 -12.17 7.19
N TYR A 103 -15.24 -12.12 8.31
CA TYR A 103 -16.30 -13.07 8.61
C TYR A 103 -17.35 -13.09 7.49
N GLN A 104 -17.86 -11.92 7.10
CA GLN A 104 -18.85 -11.80 6.02
C GLN A 104 -18.29 -12.24 4.66
N CYS A 105 -17.04 -11.87 4.34
CA CYS A 105 -16.40 -12.29 3.08
C CYS A 105 -16.27 -13.81 2.95
N ILE A 106 -16.07 -14.52 4.07
CA ILE A 106 -15.95 -15.98 4.08
C ILE A 106 -17.32 -16.65 4.05
N CYS A 107 -18.28 -16.19 4.87
CA CYS A 107 -19.64 -16.71 4.90
C CYS A 107 -20.35 -16.59 3.54
N LEU A 108 -20.21 -15.43 2.88
CA LEU A 108 -20.80 -15.17 1.56
C LEU A 108 -20.00 -15.80 0.40
N GLY A 109 -18.87 -16.44 0.70
CA GLY A 109 -18.07 -17.18 -0.29
C GLY A 109 -17.30 -16.30 -1.27
N TYR A 110 -17.09 -15.02 -0.97
CA TYR A 110 -16.31 -14.11 -1.82
C TYR A 110 -14.84 -14.51 -1.87
N VAL A 111 -14.33 -15.16 -0.83
CA VAL A 111 -12.93 -15.60 -0.74
C VAL A 111 -12.84 -17.12 -0.65
N ARG A 112 -13.10 -17.80 -1.78
CA ARG A 112 -13.15 -19.28 -1.84
C ARG A 112 -11.86 -19.96 -1.36
N PHE A 113 -10.69 -19.35 -1.58
CA PHE A 113 -9.40 -19.92 -1.15
C PHE A 113 -9.17 -19.89 0.37
N LEU A 114 -9.93 -19.08 1.12
CA LEU A 114 -9.88 -19.04 2.59
C LEU A 114 -10.85 -20.03 3.25
N LYS A 115 -11.65 -20.76 2.47
CA LYS A 115 -12.51 -21.83 2.98
C LYS A 115 -11.67 -23.08 3.23
N ILE A 116 -10.87 -23.04 4.31
CA ILE A 116 -9.84 -24.04 4.65
C ILE A 116 -10.45 -25.41 5.00
N SER A 117 -11.65 -25.43 5.60
CA SER A 117 -12.40 -26.67 5.83
C SER A 117 -13.90 -26.42 5.78
N LYS A 118 -14.71 -27.48 5.87
CA LYS A 118 -16.16 -27.39 6.05
C LYS A 118 -16.54 -27.12 7.52
N ASP A 119 -15.58 -27.19 8.44
CA ASP A 119 -15.82 -27.10 9.87
C ASP A 119 -15.91 -25.63 10.30
N ILE A 120 -17.10 -25.24 10.76
CA ILE A 120 -17.42 -23.91 11.27
C ILE A 120 -16.41 -23.42 12.34
N PRO A 121 -15.98 -24.22 13.34
CA PRO A 121 -15.06 -23.72 14.37
C PRO A 121 -13.65 -23.44 13.84
N LEU A 122 -13.16 -24.22 12.88
CA LEU A 122 -11.84 -23.99 12.26
C LEU A 122 -11.86 -22.70 11.43
N ILE A 123 -12.94 -22.47 10.68
CA ILE A 123 -13.16 -21.22 9.94
C ILE A 123 -13.13 -20.02 10.88
N TYR A 124 -13.87 -20.08 12.00
CA TYR A 124 -13.91 -19.00 12.98
C TYR A 124 -12.52 -18.70 13.57
N MET A 125 -11.79 -19.73 14.00
CA MET A 125 -10.42 -19.57 14.51
C MET A 125 -9.49 -18.94 13.47
N ALA A 126 -9.56 -19.38 12.21
CA ALA A 126 -8.79 -18.78 11.12
C ALA A 126 -9.17 -17.30 10.90
N THR A 127 -10.46 -16.96 10.97
CA THR A 127 -10.91 -15.56 10.82
C THR A 127 -10.37 -14.66 11.93
N VAL A 128 -10.36 -15.11 13.18
CA VAL A 128 -9.82 -14.36 14.32
C VAL A 128 -8.32 -14.11 14.15
N VAL A 129 -7.55 -15.13 13.76
CA VAL A 129 -6.10 -15.01 13.54
C VAL A 129 -5.77 -14.05 12.40
N ILE A 130 -6.48 -14.16 11.27
CA ILE A 130 -6.32 -13.23 10.13
C ILE A 130 -6.68 -11.81 10.57
N THR A 131 -7.79 -11.64 11.27
CA THR A 131 -8.27 -10.35 11.78
C THR A 131 -7.24 -9.69 12.69
N LEU A 132 -6.64 -10.42 13.64
CA LEU A 132 -5.60 -9.90 14.51
C LEU A 132 -4.40 -9.38 13.70
N CYS A 133 -3.89 -10.18 12.76
CA CYS A 133 -2.76 -9.81 11.91
C CYS A 133 -3.03 -8.54 11.10
N VAL A 134 -4.20 -8.47 10.46
CA VAL A 134 -4.60 -7.32 9.64
C VAL A 134 -4.85 -6.09 10.50
N SER A 135 -5.42 -6.26 11.68
CA SER A 135 -5.73 -5.16 12.60
C SER A 135 -4.46 -4.46 13.09
N VAL A 136 -3.38 -5.19 13.37
CA VAL A 136 -2.07 -4.60 13.72
C VAL A 136 -1.52 -3.76 12.56
N LEU A 137 -1.59 -4.28 11.33
CA LEU A 137 -1.11 -3.59 10.13
C LEU A 137 -1.92 -2.32 9.87
N MET A 138 -3.24 -2.41 9.91
CA MET A 138 -4.14 -1.29 9.66
C MET A 138 -4.09 -0.23 10.75
N SER A 139 -3.91 -0.61 12.01
CA SER A 139 -3.72 0.36 13.10
C SER A 139 -2.51 1.26 12.81
N ARG A 140 -1.42 0.73 12.26
CA ARG A 140 -0.25 1.56 11.84
C ARG A 140 -0.58 2.51 10.68
N ILE A 141 -1.44 2.08 9.76
CA ILE A 141 -1.86 2.88 8.60
C ILE A 141 -2.81 4.01 9.04
N ILE A 142 -3.84 3.69 9.81
CA ILE A 142 -4.84 4.62 10.33
C ILE A 142 -4.18 5.65 11.24
N THR A 143 -3.31 5.21 12.15
CA THR A 143 -2.54 6.12 13.02
C THR A 143 -1.63 7.07 12.23
N THR A 144 -1.13 6.65 11.06
CA THR A 144 -0.35 7.52 10.16
C THR A 144 -1.24 8.47 9.37
N ALA A 145 -2.41 8.00 8.92
CA ALA A 145 -3.40 8.82 8.22
C ALA A 145 -3.90 9.96 9.11
N ILE A 146 -4.30 9.65 10.35
CA ILE A 146 -4.83 10.65 11.29
C ILE A 146 -3.74 11.65 11.68
N ASP A 147 -2.54 11.18 11.97
CA ASP A 147 -1.41 12.05 12.33
C ASP A 147 -1.04 13.01 11.19
N LYS A 148 -1.09 12.52 9.94
CA LYS A 148 -0.89 13.34 8.73
C LYS A 148 -2.05 14.29 8.47
N TYR A 149 -3.30 13.89 8.76
CA TYR A 149 -4.48 14.72 8.55
C TYR A 149 -4.43 15.97 9.43
N PHE A 150 -4.05 15.82 10.70
CA PHE A 150 -3.93 16.93 11.64
C PHE A 150 -2.52 17.56 11.69
N SER A 151 -1.73 17.39 10.64
CA SER A 151 -0.35 17.90 10.61
C SER A 151 -0.26 19.38 10.26
N LYS A 152 0.73 20.07 10.83
CA LYS A 152 1.10 21.44 10.50
C LYS A 152 2.33 21.46 9.60
N ASN A 153 2.38 22.38 8.63
CA ASN A 153 3.56 22.55 7.78
C ASN A 153 4.64 23.32 8.54
N GLU A 154 5.84 22.76 8.59
CA GLU A 154 7.03 23.34 9.23
C GLU A 154 8.25 23.15 8.32
N THR A 155 9.13 24.15 8.24
CA THR A 155 10.38 24.04 7.48
C THR A 155 11.48 23.44 8.34
N PHE A 156 12.05 22.33 7.90
CA PHE A 156 13.16 21.65 8.56
C PHE A 156 14.42 21.74 7.72
N VAL A 157 15.53 22.19 8.33
CA VAL A 157 16.84 22.23 7.68
C VAL A 157 17.73 21.18 8.31
N LEU A 158 18.07 20.15 7.54
CA LEU A 158 19.08 19.17 7.93
C LEU A 158 20.46 19.68 7.52
N ILE A 159 21.28 19.97 8.52
CA ILE A 159 22.61 20.56 8.36
C ILE A 159 23.57 19.51 7.81
N GLU A 160 23.52 18.30 8.35
CA GLU A 160 24.34 17.17 7.92
C GLU A 160 23.48 15.96 7.64
N CYS A 161 23.63 15.37 6.46
CA CYS A 161 22.92 14.17 6.02
C CYS A 161 23.89 13.02 5.75
N ARG A 162 23.74 11.91 6.48
CA ARG A 162 24.51 10.68 6.28
C ARG A 162 23.58 9.56 5.80
N PRO A 163 23.79 9.02 4.59
CA PRO A 163 23.01 7.89 4.11
C PRO A 163 23.39 6.63 4.89
N VAL A 164 22.44 6.06 5.63
CA VAL A 164 22.67 4.81 6.37
C VAL A 164 21.92 3.68 5.70
N ARG A 165 22.68 2.69 5.25
CA ARG A 165 22.11 1.42 4.78
C ARG A 165 21.94 0.50 5.98
N ARG A 166 20.87 0.72 6.76
CA ARG A 166 20.56 -0.13 7.92
C ARG A 166 20.10 -1.50 7.42
N ASN A 167 21.00 -2.48 7.45
CA ASN A 167 20.64 -3.89 7.58
C ASN A 167 20.43 -4.14 9.07
N LYS A 168 19.24 -3.87 9.60
CA LYS A 168 18.90 -4.36 10.93
C LYS A 168 18.38 -5.79 10.82
N ASP A 169 19.21 -6.72 11.29
CA ASP A 169 18.94 -7.98 11.97
C ASP A 169 18.09 -9.08 11.31
N SER A 170 18.48 -10.29 11.70
CA SER A 170 18.11 -11.67 11.36
C SER A 170 16.63 -12.06 11.47
N SER A 171 15.69 -11.12 11.31
CA SER A 171 14.28 -11.47 11.17
C SER A 171 13.98 -11.88 9.72
N LEU A 172 13.12 -12.90 9.54
CA LEU A 172 12.74 -13.58 8.28
C LEU A 172 12.37 -12.66 7.10
N TRP A 173 12.22 -11.36 7.34
CA TRP A 173 11.81 -10.35 6.39
C TRP A 173 12.90 -9.27 6.24
N ARG A 174 14.02 -9.61 5.57
CA ARG A 174 15.09 -8.66 5.15
C ARG A 174 14.48 -7.45 4.45
N ASN A 175 14.24 -6.37 5.18
CA ASN A 175 13.78 -5.11 4.64
C ASN A 175 14.96 -4.15 4.63
N ARG A 176 15.61 -4.00 3.47
CA ARG A 176 16.58 -2.92 3.24
C ARG A 176 15.83 -1.59 3.42
N LYS A 177 15.99 -0.96 4.58
CA LYS A 177 15.39 0.35 4.86
C LYS A 177 16.29 1.43 4.27
N TYR A 178 15.77 2.15 3.29
CA TYR A 178 16.41 3.34 2.74
C TYR A 178 16.31 4.45 3.77
N THR A 179 17.43 4.78 4.42
CA THR A 179 17.44 5.68 5.60
C THR A 179 18.50 6.76 5.45
N ILE A 180 18.18 7.99 5.86
CA ILE A 180 19.15 9.08 6.00
C ILE A 180 19.10 9.56 7.44
N ILE A 181 20.27 9.68 8.07
CA ILE A 181 20.41 10.34 9.36
C ILE A 181 20.68 11.81 9.08
N GLY A 182 19.86 12.68 9.63
CA GLY A 182 19.98 14.13 9.54
C GLY A 182 20.25 14.73 10.91
N VAL A 183 21.15 15.71 11.02
CA VAL A 183 21.35 16.46 12.27
C VAL A 183 20.75 17.86 12.14
N GLN A 184 19.96 18.26 13.12
CA GLN A 184 19.45 19.63 13.26
C GLN A 184 19.60 20.08 14.71
N ASN A 185 20.24 21.24 14.92
CA ASN A 185 20.45 21.82 16.24
C ASN A 185 21.03 20.83 17.28
N GLY A 186 21.95 19.97 16.86
CA GLY A 186 22.60 18.96 17.72
C GLY A 186 21.77 17.69 18.00
N GLN A 187 20.54 17.58 17.47
CA GLN A 187 19.72 16.37 17.59
C GLN A 187 19.76 15.53 16.31
N GLU A 188 19.89 14.21 16.47
CA GLU A 188 19.90 13.25 15.36
C GLU A 188 18.50 12.76 15.01
N TYR A 189 18.12 12.92 13.74
CA TYR A 189 16.84 12.49 13.18
C TYR A 189 17.05 11.38 12.15
N VAL A 190 16.31 10.28 12.28
CA VAL A 190 16.47 9.10 11.40
C VAL A 190 15.30 9.01 10.42
N PHE A 191 15.44 9.64 9.25
CA PHE A 191 14.40 9.63 8.23
C PHE A 191 14.43 8.34 7.40
N ASN A 192 13.31 7.61 7.42
CA ASN A 192 13.05 6.58 6.41
C ASN A 192 12.64 7.27 5.11
N MET A 193 13.07 6.74 3.97
CA MET A 193 12.82 7.33 2.66
C MET A 193 12.24 6.31 1.68
N THR A 194 11.55 6.83 0.68
CA THR A 194 11.23 6.05 -0.52
C THR A 194 12.50 5.69 -1.29
N ARG A 195 12.47 4.56 -2.01
CA ARG A 195 13.58 4.09 -2.85
C ARG A 195 14.09 5.20 -3.78
N LYS A 196 13.16 5.88 -4.46
CA LYS A 196 13.46 7.00 -5.36
C LYS A 196 14.15 8.15 -4.63
N ALA A 197 13.55 8.64 -3.54
CA ALA A 197 14.12 9.76 -2.77
C ALA A 197 15.54 9.44 -2.27
N TYR A 198 15.75 8.24 -1.73
CA TYR A 198 17.06 7.84 -1.24
C TYR A 198 18.15 7.84 -2.31
N PHE A 199 17.91 7.28 -3.50
CA PHE A 199 18.93 7.23 -4.56
C PHE A 199 19.31 8.62 -5.11
N LEU A 200 18.38 9.57 -5.02
CA LEU A 200 18.58 10.96 -5.44
C LEU A 200 19.29 11.78 -4.36
N LEU A 201 18.99 11.52 -3.08
CA LEU A 201 19.46 12.32 -1.96
C LEU A 201 20.74 11.79 -1.31
N LYS A 202 21.16 10.54 -1.58
CA LYS A 202 22.31 9.90 -0.90
C LYS A 202 23.65 10.64 -1.00
N LEU A 203 23.83 11.58 -1.93
CA LEU A 203 25.09 12.34 -2.06
C LEU A 203 24.98 13.79 -1.55
N LYS A 204 23.79 14.25 -1.17
CA LYS A 204 23.61 15.61 -0.66
C LYS A 204 24.06 15.69 0.79
N LYS A 205 24.91 16.67 1.11
CA LYS A 205 25.45 16.91 2.45
C LYS A 205 24.47 17.64 3.36
N SER A 206 23.72 18.61 2.82
CA SER A 206 22.68 19.35 3.51
C SER A 206 21.37 19.31 2.72
N LEU A 207 20.24 19.33 3.43
CA LEU A 207 18.90 19.19 2.86
C LEU A 207 17.91 20.11 3.56
N VAL A 208 17.32 21.04 2.82
CA VAL A 208 16.15 21.81 3.25
C VAL A 208 14.92 21.02 2.85
N MET A 209 14.04 20.73 3.81
CA MET A 209 12.83 19.95 3.62
C MET A 209 11.64 20.68 4.23
N GLU A 210 10.50 20.64 3.54
CA GLU A 210 9.24 21.06 4.15
C GLU A 210 8.60 19.80 4.74
N VAL A 211 8.42 19.83 6.04
CA VAL A 211 7.94 18.70 6.82
C VAL A 211 6.55 19.03 7.33
N ARG A 212 5.67 18.04 7.27
CA ARG A 212 4.41 18.06 8.00
C ARG A 212 4.61 17.42 9.35
N HIS A 213 4.53 18.22 10.41
CA HIS A 213 4.62 17.75 11.79
C HIS A 213 3.21 17.39 12.29
N GLY A 214 3.00 16.11 12.55
CA GLY A 214 1.75 15.55 13.05
C GLY A 214 1.60 15.73 14.56
N ILE A 215 0.36 15.77 15.04
CA ILE A 215 0.02 15.91 16.47
C ILE A 215 0.69 14.84 17.34
N MET A 216 0.91 13.65 16.79
CA MET A 216 1.51 12.52 17.51
C MET A 216 3.03 12.49 17.41
N GLY A 217 3.67 13.50 16.82
CA GLY A 217 5.12 13.60 16.66
C GLY A 217 5.66 12.89 15.42
N GLY A 218 4.81 12.55 14.45
CA GLY A 218 5.24 12.07 13.14
C GLY A 218 5.69 13.22 12.24
N PHE A 219 6.86 13.07 11.63
CA PHE A 219 7.37 14.00 10.63
C PHE A 219 7.21 13.40 9.22
N TYR A 220 6.47 14.09 8.36
CA TYR A 220 6.14 13.63 7.00
C TYR A 220 6.60 14.62 5.93
N VAL A 221 7.58 14.24 5.13
CA VAL A 221 8.10 15.09 4.05
C VAL A 221 7.30 14.84 2.78
N THR A 222 6.60 15.87 2.30
CA THR A 222 5.76 15.80 1.09
C THR A 222 6.28 16.67 -0.06
N SER A 223 7.07 17.70 0.24
CA SER A 223 7.60 18.62 -0.78
C SER A 223 8.63 17.96 -1.72
N ASP A 224 8.86 18.58 -2.87
CA ASP A 224 9.85 18.12 -3.85
C ASP A 224 11.28 18.34 -3.33
N LEU A 225 11.86 17.25 -2.82
CA LEU A 225 13.23 17.21 -2.30
C LEU A 225 14.33 17.33 -3.36
N TYR A 226 13.97 17.25 -4.64
CA TYR A 226 14.91 17.23 -5.75
C TYR A 226 14.30 17.86 -7.00
N LYS A 227 15.07 18.70 -7.68
CA LYS A 227 14.75 19.21 -9.02
C LYS A 227 15.28 18.23 -10.08
N ASN A 228 14.57 18.12 -11.20
CA ASN A 228 14.90 17.20 -12.31
C ASN A 228 16.00 17.72 -13.26
N GLU A 229 16.87 18.60 -12.76
CA GLU A 229 17.86 19.31 -13.58
C GLU A 229 19.06 18.43 -13.91
N ASP A 230 19.52 17.60 -12.95
CA ASP A 230 20.70 16.77 -13.14
C ASP A 230 20.50 15.60 -14.12
N ARG A 231 21.51 15.37 -14.99
CA ARG A 231 21.57 14.21 -15.91
C ARG A 231 21.39 12.86 -15.17
N ARG A 232 21.86 12.77 -13.93
CA ARG A 232 21.69 11.59 -13.08
C ARG A 232 20.23 11.38 -12.64
N ASN A 233 19.53 12.45 -12.28
CA ASN A 233 18.11 12.39 -11.89
C ASN A 233 17.27 11.90 -13.08
N LYS A 234 17.60 12.37 -14.29
CA LYS A 234 17.01 11.87 -15.55
C LYS A 234 17.31 10.38 -15.81
N ARG A 235 18.51 9.87 -15.49
CA ARG A 235 18.81 8.41 -15.59
C ARG A 235 18.00 7.59 -14.59
N ILE A 236 17.95 8.00 -13.33
CA ILE A 236 17.20 7.28 -12.29
C ILE A 236 15.70 7.26 -12.61
N ASN A 237 15.15 8.39 -13.06
CA ASN A 237 13.76 8.45 -13.52
C ASN A 237 13.52 7.49 -14.70
N ARG A 238 14.40 7.47 -15.71
CA ARG A 238 14.28 6.52 -16.84
C ARG A 238 14.29 5.06 -16.40
N LEU A 239 15.14 4.70 -15.43
CA LEU A 239 15.16 3.34 -14.88
C LEU A 239 13.86 2.99 -14.16
N LEU A 240 13.31 3.92 -13.36
CA LEU A 240 12.03 3.71 -12.68
C LEU A 240 10.86 3.61 -13.68
N VAL A 241 10.84 4.45 -14.71
CA VAL A 241 9.83 4.39 -15.78
C VAL A 241 9.92 3.06 -16.54
N ARG A 242 11.13 2.57 -16.86
CA ARG A 242 11.31 1.24 -17.47
C ARG A 242 10.81 0.11 -16.56
N GLN A 243 11.09 0.18 -15.27
CA GLN A 243 10.58 -0.80 -14.30
C GLN A 243 9.05 -0.76 -14.20
N CYS A 244 8.44 0.43 -14.23
CA CYS A 244 6.99 0.58 -14.31
C CYS A 244 6.43 0.02 -15.61
N ALA A 245 7.01 0.36 -16.76
CA ALA A 245 6.57 -0.14 -18.06
C ALA A 245 6.65 -1.66 -18.13
N PHE A 246 7.74 -2.26 -17.62
CA PHE A 246 7.88 -3.70 -17.53
C PHE A 246 6.81 -4.30 -16.61
N ALA A 247 6.56 -3.70 -15.45
CA ALA A 247 5.51 -4.15 -14.52
C ALA A 247 4.11 -4.08 -15.15
N VAL A 248 3.80 -2.99 -15.85
CA VAL A 248 2.55 -2.82 -16.63
C VAL A 248 2.42 -3.96 -17.63
N LEU A 249 3.46 -4.19 -18.43
CA LEU A 249 3.48 -5.20 -19.47
C LEU A 249 3.30 -6.61 -18.89
N THR A 250 4.01 -6.94 -17.81
CA THR A 250 3.84 -8.23 -17.12
C THR A 250 2.44 -8.40 -16.54
N PHE A 251 1.82 -7.33 -16.05
CA PHE A 251 0.46 -7.40 -15.50
C PHE A 251 -0.58 -7.62 -16.61
N VAL A 252 -0.43 -6.94 -17.75
CA VAL A 252 -1.28 -7.15 -18.92
C VAL A 252 -1.16 -8.59 -19.42
N ILE A 253 0.06 -9.11 -19.54
CA ILE A 253 0.31 -10.51 -19.93
C ILE A 253 -0.33 -11.48 -18.94
N PHE A 254 -0.22 -11.21 -17.63
CA PHE A 254 -0.84 -12.03 -16.60
C PHE A 254 -2.37 -12.03 -16.72
N ILE A 255 -3.01 -10.88 -16.96
CA ILE A 255 -4.45 -10.80 -17.20
C ILE A 255 -4.83 -11.61 -18.43
N LEU A 256 -4.11 -11.46 -19.55
CA LEU A 256 -4.36 -12.21 -20.77
C LEU A 256 -4.21 -13.73 -20.56
N PHE A 257 -3.23 -14.14 -19.75
CA PHE A 257 -3.02 -15.53 -19.38
C PHE A 257 -4.16 -16.10 -18.52
N VAL A 258 -4.62 -15.34 -17.52
CA VAL A 258 -5.79 -15.72 -16.70
C VAL A 258 -7.07 -15.78 -17.54
N ALA A 259 -7.25 -14.82 -18.46
CA ALA A 259 -8.38 -14.82 -19.39
C ALA A 259 -8.35 -16.05 -20.32
N ARG A 260 -7.17 -16.42 -20.83
CA ARG A 260 -6.97 -17.64 -21.62
C ARG A 260 -7.35 -18.91 -20.86
N ILE A 261 -6.88 -19.05 -19.61
CA ILE A 261 -7.22 -20.23 -18.77
C ILE A 261 -8.73 -20.31 -18.53
N LYS A 262 -9.40 -19.18 -18.29
CA LYS A 262 -10.82 -19.15 -17.97
C LYS A 262 -11.73 -19.33 -19.20
N LEU A 263 -11.31 -18.87 -20.37
CA LEU A 263 -12.12 -18.88 -21.60
C LEU A 263 -11.77 -20.04 -22.55
N GLY A 264 -10.65 -20.73 -22.35
CA GLY A 264 -10.18 -21.81 -23.24
C GLY A 264 -9.76 -21.35 -24.64
N LEU A 265 -9.78 -20.04 -24.89
CA LEU A 265 -9.50 -19.43 -26.21
C LEU A 265 -8.00 -19.31 -26.48
N SER A 266 -7.64 -19.40 -27.76
CA SER A 266 -6.29 -19.10 -28.23
C SER A 266 -5.99 -17.60 -28.11
N PHE A 267 -4.71 -17.21 -28.00
CA PHE A 267 -4.36 -15.78 -27.89
C PHE A 267 -4.83 -14.98 -29.12
N GLU A 268 -4.85 -15.60 -30.30
CA GLU A 268 -5.32 -14.99 -31.56
C GLU A 268 -6.81 -14.60 -31.50
N GLU A 269 -7.67 -15.46 -30.96
CA GLU A 269 -9.10 -15.18 -30.80
C GLU A 269 -9.37 -14.06 -29.79
N ILE A 270 -8.56 -13.99 -28.72
CA ILE A 270 -8.65 -12.92 -27.71
C ILE A 270 -8.27 -11.56 -28.34
N PHE A 271 -7.19 -11.51 -29.12
CA PHE A 271 -6.77 -10.27 -29.80
C PHE A 271 -7.75 -9.87 -30.90
N ALA A 272 -8.26 -10.82 -31.69
CA ALA A 272 -9.27 -10.55 -32.71
C ALA A 272 -10.58 -10.01 -32.10
N GLY A 273 -11.01 -10.53 -30.94
CA GLY A 273 -12.19 -10.02 -30.22
C GLY A 273 -12.01 -8.61 -29.67
N ILE A 274 -10.84 -8.29 -29.11
CA ILE A 274 -10.51 -6.94 -28.62
C ILE A 274 -10.45 -5.94 -29.78
N GLN A 275 -9.84 -6.32 -30.90
CA GLN A 275 -9.70 -5.48 -32.08
C GLN A 275 -11.07 -5.19 -32.73
N LYS A 276 -11.96 -6.20 -32.79
CA LYS A 276 -13.32 -6.06 -33.34
C LYS A 276 -14.23 -5.16 -32.49
N ASN A 277 -13.96 -5.06 -31.18
CA ASN A 277 -14.71 -4.20 -30.24
C ASN A 277 -14.14 -2.78 -30.09
N MET A 278 -12.87 -2.54 -30.42
CA MET A 278 -12.30 -1.18 -30.43
C MET A 278 -12.58 -0.40 -31.73
N PHE A 279 -12.93 -1.10 -32.82
CA PHE A 279 -13.22 -0.50 -34.13
C PHE A 279 -14.73 -0.51 -34.48
N LYS A 280 -15.59 -0.62 -33.47
CA LYS A 280 -17.03 -0.34 -33.54
C LYS A 280 -17.32 0.89 -32.70
#